data_AF-A6KC52-F1
#
_entry.id   AF-A6KC52-F1
#
_cell.length_a   1.000
_cell.length_b   1.000
_cell.length_c   1.000
_cell.angle_alpha   90.00
_cell.angle_beta   90.00
_cell.angle_gamma   90.00
#
_symmetry.space_group_name_H-M   'P 1'
#
loop_
_entity.id
_entity.type
_entity.pdbx_description
1 polymer ?
#
loop_
_entity_poly.entity_id
_entity_poly.type
_entity_poly.pdbx_seq_one_letter_code
_entity_poly.pdbx_strand_id
1 'polypeptide(L)' 'MTFLRLLSTEGSQNITYHCKNSIAYLDEAAGNLKKALLIQGSNDVEMRAEGNISCKTLNPKTTQSIANPKDPNTF' A
#
# COMPACT_ATOMS: atom_id res chain seq x y z
N MET A 1 -13.84 -8.14 -15.99
CA MET A 1 -14.40 -8.08 -14.62
C MET A 1 -15.79 -7.46 -14.53
N THR A 2 -16.41 -7.04 -15.64
CA THR A 2 -17.65 -6.23 -15.62
C THR A 2 -18.89 -6.98 -15.14
N PHE A 3 -19.11 -8.21 -15.60
CA PHE A 3 -20.27 -9.02 -15.20
C PHE A 3 -20.24 -9.41 -13.73
N LEU A 4 -19.09 -9.85 -13.20
CA LEU A 4 -18.95 -10.20 -11.79
C LEU A 4 -19.26 -9.01 -10.87
N ARG A 5 -18.87 -7.79 -11.27
CA ARG A 5 -19.19 -6.57 -10.54
C ARG A 5 -20.67 -6.19 -10.57
N LEU A 6 -21.40 -6.53 -11.64
CA LEU A 6 -22.83 -6.25 -11.75
C LEU A 6 -23.69 -7.24 -10.93
N LEU A 7 -23.19 -8.45 -10.72
CA LEU A 7 -23.92 -9.52 -10.04
C LEU A 7 -23.52 -9.71 -8.57
N SER A 8 -22.50 -8.98 -8.10
CA SER A 8 -21.96 -9.12 -6.73
C SER A 8 -22.15 -7.83 -5.95
N THR A 9 -22.54 -7.95 -4.68
CA THR A 9 -22.72 -6.80 -3.76
C THR A 9 -21.41 -6.37 -3.08
N GLU A 10 -20.44 -7.26 -2.97
CA GLU A 10 -19.14 -7.01 -2.34
C GLU A 10 -18.01 -7.79 -3.05
N GLY A 11 -16.77 -7.36 -2.83
CA GLY A 11 -15.56 -8.02 -3.32
C GLY A 11 -14.37 -7.73 -2.41
N SER A 12 -13.57 -8.75 -2.15
CA SER A 12 -12.36 -8.65 -1.32
C SER A 12 -11.17 -9.20 -2.08
N GLN A 13 -10.01 -8.54 -1.97
CA GLN A 13 -8.77 -8.96 -2.61
C GLN A 13 -7.61 -8.74 -1.66
N ASN A 14 -6.93 -9.83 -1.29
CA ASN A 14 -5.71 -9.78 -0.52
C ASN A 14 -4.52 -9.70 -1.48
N ILE A 15 -3.66 -8.70 -1.28
CA ILE A 15 -2.44 -8.50 -2.05
C ILE A 15 -1.26 -8.60 -1.11
N THR A 16 -0.26 -9.40 -1.50
CA THR A 16 1.00 -9.52 -0.76
C THR A 16 2.09 -8.79 -1.52
N TYR A 17 2.65 -7.76 -0.91
CA TYR A 17 3.81 -7.05 -1.44
C TYR A 17 5.09 -7.67 -0.88
N HIS A 18 5.96 -8.15 -1.77
CA HIS A 18 7.27 -8.65 -1.41
C HIS A 18 8.30 -7.51 -1.49
N CYS A 19 8.89 -7.15 -0.34
CA CYS A 19 9.82 -6.03 -0.25
C CYS A 19 11.25 -6.47 0.13
N LYS A 20 12.25 -5.75 -0.39
CA LYS A 20 13.63 -5.76 0.08
C LYS A 20 14.10 -4.31 0.12
N ASN A 21 14.54 -3.80 1.27
CA ASN A 21 14.93 -2.39 1.45
C ASN A 21 13.82 -1.40 1.04
N SER A 22 12.56 -1.77 1.19
CA SER A 22 11.39 -0.97 0.81
C SER A 22 10.33 -1.02 1.89
N ILE A 23 9.62 0.08 2.08
CA ILE A 23 8.57 0.26 3.08
C ILE A 23 7.23 0.10 2.39
N ALA A 24 6.35 -0.73 2.96
CA ALA A 24 5.06 -1.05 2.36
C ALA A 24 3.88 -0.32 3.03
N TYR A 25 3.99 -0.01 4.32
CA TYR A 25 2.86 0.50 5.11
C TYR A 25 3.31 1.56 6.12
N LEU A 26 3.95 1.17 7.22
CA LEU A 26 4.40 2.08 8.27
C LEU A 26 5.91 2.29 8.18
N ASP A 27 6.34 3.55 8.18
CA ASP A 27 7.73 3.93 8.39
C ASP A 27 7.98 4.03 9.90
N GLU A 28 8.63 3.03 10.50
CA GLU A 28 8.89 3.04 11.96
C GLU A 28 9.89 4.10 12.41
N ALA A 29 10.78 4.56 11.52
CA ALA A 29 11.76 5.58 11.85
C ALA A 29 11.11 6.96 12.02
N ALA A 30 10.09 7.26 11.21
CA ALA A 30 9.38 8.53 11.20
C ALA A 30 7.96 8.44 11.80
N GLY A 31 7.52 7.26 12.21
CA GLY A 31 6.23 7.01 12.85
C GLY A 31 5.02 7.38 12.01
N ASN A 32 5.13 7.36 10.67
CA ASN A 32 4.06 7.83 9.78
C ASN A 32 3.81 6.88 8.59
N LEU A 33 2.66 7.08 7.95
CA LEU A 33 2.18 6.28 6.81
C LEU A 33 2.43 6.97 5.46
N LYS A 34 3.29 8.01 5.40
CA LYS A 34 3.47 8.81 4.17
C LYS A 34 4.17 8.02 3.05
N LYS A 35 4.89 6.95 3.41
CA LYS A 35 5.56 6.02 2.49
C LYS A 35 4.76 4.73 2.26
N ALA A 36 3.49 4.69 2.66
CA ALA A 36 2.65 3.54 2.39
C ALA A 36 2.43 3.36 0.88
N LEU A 37 2.26 2.12 0.46
CA LEU A 37 1.90 1.78 -0.91
C LEU A 37 0.57 2.41 -1.29
N LEU A 38 0.50 2.89 -2.53
CA LEU A 38 -0.72 3.37 -3.19
C LEU A 38 -1.23 2.24 -4.09
N ILE A 39 -2.50 1.91 -3.98
CA ILE A 39 -3.12 0.88 -4.81
C ILE A 39 -4.14 1.56 -5.72
N GLN A 40 -3.95 1.46 -7.03
CA GLN A 40 -4.94 1.92 -8.00
C GLN A 40 -5.93 0.80 -8.30
N GLY A 41 -7.19 1.04 -7.99
CA GLY A 41 -8.28 0.16 -8.38
C GLY A 41 -8.56 0.25 -9.88
N SER A 42 -9.33 -0.70 -10.40
CA SER A 42 -9.69 -0.78 -11.83
C SER A 42 -10.63 0.33 -12.34
N ASN A 43 -10.85 1.38 -11.54
CA ASN A 43 -11.70 2.54 -11.83
C ASN A 43 -10.95 3.86 -11.62
N ASP A 44 -9.61 3.82 -11.70
CA ASP A 44 -8.72 4.95 -11.47
C ASP A 44 -8.79 5.52 -10.03
N VAL A 45 -9.51 4.85 -9.15
CA VAL A 45 -9.60 5.16 -7.72
C VAL A 45 -8.30 4.74 -7.04
N GLU A 46 -7.59 5.71 -6.47
CA GLU A 46 -6.46 5.46 -5.58
C GLU A 46 -6.94 5.11 -4.17
N MET A 47 -6.45 3.98 -3.67
CA MET A 47 -6.60 3.56 -2.29
C MET A 47 -5.28 3.78 -1.57
N ARG A 48 -5.35 4.40 -0.39
CA ARG A 48 -4.19 4.80 0.42
C ARG A 48 -4.21 4.06 1.76
N ALA A 49 -3.13 4.11 2.54
CA ALA A 49 -3.17 3.59 3.91
C ALA A 49 -4.02 4.49 4.84
N GLU A 50 -4.18 5.76 4.50
CA GLU A 50 -4.94 6.74 5.28
C GLU A 50 -5.81 7.59 4.34
N GLY A 51 -7.04 7.91 4.76
CA GLY A 51 -7.98 8.74 4.00
C GLY A 51 -9.33 8.06 3.72
N ASN A 52 -10.08 8.63 2.77
CA ASN A 52 -11.47 8.23 2.46
C ASN A 52 -11.59 6.78 1.97
N ILE A 53 -10.59 6.30 1.21
CA ILE A 53 -10.56 4.95 0.66
C ILE A 53 -9.28 4.28 1.18
N SER A 54 -9.40 3.60 2.32
CA SER A 54 -8.26 3.02 3.04
C SER A 54 -8.13 1.50 2.86
N CYS A 55 -6.92 1.04 2.55
CA CYS A 55 -6.59 -0.39 2.55
C CYS A 55 -6.06 -0.83 3.91
N LYS A 56 -6.47 -2.02 4.37
CA LYS A 56 -6.04 -2.58 5.66
C LYS A 56 -4.88 -3.56 5.46
N THR A 57 -3.87 -3.46 6.32
CA THR A 57 -2.79 -4.45 6.41
C THR A 57 -3.26 -5.66 7.21
N LEU A 58 -3.21 -6.85 6.59
CA LEU A 58 -3.59 -8.10 7.23
C LEU A 58 -2.45 -8.77 7.99
N ASN A 59 -1.20 -8.54 7.56
CA ASN A 59 -0.01 -9.12 8.17
C ASN A 59 1.10 -8.06 8.28
N PRO A 60 1.40 -7.53 9.47
CA PRO A 60 2.34 -6.42 9.65
C PRO A 60 3.82 -6.86 9.63
N LYS A 61 4.22 -7.78 8.75
CA LYS A 61 5.61 -8.27 8.72
C LYS A 61 6.61 -7.28 8.09
N THR A 62 6.14 -6.22 7.45
CA THR A 62 6.94 -5.30 6.63
C THR A 62 7.02 -3.89 7.21
N THR A 63 7.11 -3.78 8.54
CA THR A 63 7.28 -2.49 9.25
C THR A 63 8.71 -1.96 9.21
N GLN A 64 9.71 -2.80 8.94
CA GLN A 64 11.10 -2.35 8.86
C GLN A 64 11.80 -2.80 7.58
N SER A 65 12.11 -1.85 6.72
CA SER A 65 13.37 -1.85 6.02
C SER A 65 14.17 -0.68 6.55
N ILE A 66 15.30 -1.01 7.19
CA ILE A 66 16.48 -0.16 7.36
C ILE A 66 16.43 1.07 6.45
N ALA A 67 16.43 2.25 7.09
CA ALA A 67 16.49 3.53 6.40
C ALA A 67 17.51 3.44 5.27
N ASN A 68 17.08 3.65 4.01
CA ASN A 68 18.04 3.93 2.96
C ASN A 68 18.75 5.23 3.39
N PRO A 69 20.06 5.21 3.66
CA PRO A 69 20.80 6.44 3.81
C PRO A 69 20.85 7.09 2.43
N LYS A 70 20.00 8.11 2.27
CA LYS A 70 20.12 9.17 1.26
C LYS A 70 19.85 8.75 -0.19
N ASP A 71 18.93 9.48 -0.80
CA ASP A 71 18.74 9.57 -2.25
C ASP A 71 20.08 9.65 -2.99
N PRO A 72 20.38 8.76 -3.96
CA PRO A 72 21.55 8.94 -4.82
C PRO A 72 21.28 9.76 -6.09
N ASN A 73 20.05 10.25 -6.35
CA ASN A 73 19.78 11.07 -7.55
C ASN A 73 18.96 12.33 -7.22
N THR A 74 19.62 13.28 -6.56
CA THR A 74 19.39 14.70 -6.84
C THR A 74 20.49 15.16 -7.80
N PHE A 75 20.22 14.96 -9.09
CA PHE A 75 20.68 15.76 -10.24
C PHE A 75 19.61 15.61 -11.33
#